data_AF-A0A3P8UFB7-F1
#
_entry.id   AF-A0A3P8UFB7-F1
#
_cell.length_a   1.000
_cell.length_b   1.000
_cell.length_c   1.000
_cell.angle_alpha   90.00
_cell.angle_beta   90.00
_cell.angle_gamma   90.00
#
_symmetry.space_group_name_H-M   'P 1'
#
loop_
_entity.id
_entity.type
_entity.pdbx_description
1 polymer ?
#
loop_
_entity_poly.entity_id
_entity_poly.type
_entity_poly.pdbx_seq_one_letter_code
_entity_poly.pdbx_strand_id
1 'polypeptide(L)'
;MSWNKKNVGLPFLPGFNFFLPSYHRPQTLVYFDGHNMINQPSVIGPRKEGLLPRHLLPPDRLHLSYRSANSRRASGSQVQSMPDDFVPHYVGNDKVLRFFAYFKEDCQYSAKEVYRVRPVVIYYYLLDNTMEMYEPAVENSGIPQGKRIKRHCFPKNEHGETYLWKDLNIDVDIEVYGVKYRITHCDEFTKRFMERGGIVLNTPQDIPVDPYTKRREFHIPSHTTPSCYDRRGKFLAMDGKVLFFSAIWEFAEEATVAVTITYYLVDDSVAISEIPAADTRKEACHFFRRQKMAKKFKPGEMQFPSCVLEISKEEVEEYYTPRDFQLGKKVNMLGYDFLLVDCDPYTKEYYKETYPDLEMIPVELPKVVEKKRYDGKKEIPPYNGFGSPEDSLQNCLSLIPQPHRKDVKKMLEYDNKVLHYSARLDSPYIVDRDREFTLFYYLANDTIAIYEKPNPNSGIIAGKFLKKIQVRKPGSTLENPEFYSPADFAIGATVEIFGHRFVITNAARNVLNYLESISSSIPPETLESLRQKQGESDSK
;
A
#
# COMPACT_ATOMS: atom_id res chain seq x y z
N MET A 1 78.12 -4.74 -65.31
CA MET A 1 78.66 -3.70 -64.40
C MET A 1 77.50 -2.89 -63.86
N SER A 2 77.22 -3.02 -62.56
CA SER A 2 76.14 -2.33 -61.85
C SER A 2 76.54 -0.87 -61.55
N TRP A 3 75.70 0.09 -61.91
CA TRP A 3 75.88 1.51 -61.55
C TRP A 3 74.93 1.86 -60.40
N ASN A 4 75.53 2.15 -59.25
CA ASN A 4 74.86 2.52 -58.00
C ASN A 4 74.23 3.93 -58.08
N LYS A 5 72.94 4.02 -57.77
CA LYS A 5 72.22 5.26 -57.46
C LYS A 5 72.89 5.97 -56.27
N LYS A 6 73.41 7.18 -56.47
CA LYS A 6 73.86 8.07 -55.39
C LYS A 6 73.02 9.35 -55.36
N ASN A 7 72.42 9.60 -54.20
CA ASN A 7 71.95 10.85 -53.60
C ASN A 7 72.01 12.12 -54.48
N VAL A 8 70.83 12.57 -54.92
CA VAL A 8 70.63 13.96 -55.37
C VAL A 8 70.33 14.80 -54.14
N GLY A 9 71.36 15.34 -53.49
CA GLY A 9 71.22 16.34 -52.43
C GLY A 9 71.24 17.74 -53.02
N LEU A 10 70.21 18.55 -52.75
CA LEU A 10 70.16 19.96 -53.17
C LEU A 10 71.26 20.77 -52.45
N PRO A 11 71.95 21.69 -53.16
CA PRO A 11 72.98 22.53 -52.54
C PRO A 11 72.36 23.58 -51.60
N PHE A 12 73.02 23.87 -50.48
CA PHE A 12 72.63 24.92 -49.52
C PHE A 12 72.98 26.33 -50.02
N LEU A 13 72.65 26.62 -51.29
CA LEU A 13 72.77 27.95 -51.88
C LEU A 13 71.45 28.71 -51.68
N PRO A 14 71.49 30.03 -51.46
CA PRO A 14 70.29 30.85 -51.38
C PRO A 14 69.48 30.69 -52.69
N GLY A 15 68.23 30.22 -52.58
CA GLY A 15 67.35 29.90 -53.72
C GLY A 15 66.83 28.45 -53.75
N PHE A 16 67.45 27.52 -53.01
CA PHE A 16 67.01 26.11 -52.92
C PHE A 16 66.31 25.74 -51.59
N ASN A 17 65.80 26.73 -50.85
CA ASN A 17 65.10 26.53 -49.57
C ASN A 17 63.66 27.03 -49.65
N PHE A 18 62.69 26.14 -49.43
CA PHE A 18 61.28 26.50 -49.26
C PHE A 18 60.96 26.58 -47.76
N PHE A 19 60.79 27.79 -47.22
CA PHE A 19 60.38 28.01 -45.83
C PHE A 19 58.99 28.66 -45.77
N LEU A 20 58.06 28.01 -45.10
CA LEU A 20 56.88 28.66 -44.51
C LEU A 20 57.20 28.90 -43.03
N PRO A 21 57.46 30.15 -42.60
CA PRO A 21 57.82 30.39 -41.21
C PRO A 21 56.57 30.44 -40.31
N SER A 22 56.53 29.57 -39.30
CA SER A 22 55.69 29.76 -38.12
C SER A 22 56.57 30.36 -37.03
N TYR A 23 56.32 31.63 -36.68
CA TYR A 23 57.08 32.34 -35.66
C TYR A 23 56.43 32.14 -34.29
N HIS A 24 56.82 31.09 -33.58
CA HIS A 24 56.56 30.98 -32.14
C HIS A 24 57.90 30.96 -31.41
N ARG A 25 58.10 31.86 -30.44
CA ARG A 25 59.30 31.89 -29.61
C ARG A 25 59.08 30.97 -28.41
N PRO A 26 59.67 29.76 -28.36
CA PRO A 26 59.54 28.92 -27.17
C PRO A 26 60.28 29.59 -26.00
N GLN A 27 59.62 29.71 -24.84
CA GLN A 27 60.24 30.18 -23.61
C GLN A 27 61.10 29.06 -23.01
N THR A 28 62.26 28.81 -23.62
CA THR A 28 63.25 27.85 -23.13
C THR A 28 64.11 28.42 -22.00
N LEU A 29 64.11 29.75 -21.81
CA LEU A 29 64.80 30.44 -20.72
C LEU A 29 63.77 31.12 -19.82
N VAL A 30 63.68 30.70 -18.57
CA VAL A 30 62.71 31.21 -17.59
C VAL A 30 63.42 31.59 -16.30
N TYR A 31 63.08 32.76 -15.76
CA TYR A 31 63.51 33.22 -14.44
C TYR A 31 62.45 32.82 -13.41
N PHE A 32 62.83 32.14 -12.34
CA PHE A 32 61.92 31.82 -11.23
C PHE A 32 62.66 31.92 -9.90
N ASP A 33 62.12 32.65 -8.92
CA ASP A 33 62.75 32.92 -7.61
C ASP A 33 64.23 33.35 -7.72
N GLY A 34 64.55 34.25 -8.64
CA GLY A 34 65.91 34.82 -8.77
C GLY A 34 66.95 33.96 -9.49
N HIS A 35 66.58 32.76 -9.98
CA HIS A 35 67.51 31.88 -10.71
C HIS A 35 67.10 31.62 -12.16
N ASN A 36 68.11 31.48 -13.03
CA ASN A 36 67.97 31.12 -14.43
C ASN A 36 67.72 29.61 -14.59
N MET A 37 66.63 29.21 -15.24
CA MET A 37 66.36 27.83 -15.62
C MET A 37 66.24 27.68 -17.14
N ILE A 38 66.74 26.55 -17.65
CA ILE A 38 66.63 26.15 -19.06
C ILE A 38 65.59 25.03 -19.17
N ASN A 39 64.44 25.32 -19.76
CA ASN A 39 63.46 24.31 -20.11
C ASN A 39 63.85 23.66 -21.44
N GLN A 40 63.91 22.32 -21.46
CA GLN A 40 64.06 21.59 -22.73
C GLN A 40 62.75 21.68 -23.53
N PRO A 41 62.77 22.15 -24.78
CA PRO A 41 61.56 22.20 -25.58
C PRO A 41 61.11 20.76 -25.92
N SER A 42 59.90 20.40 -25.53
CA SER A 42 59.21 19.24 -26.09
C SER A 42 58.75 19.59 -27.50
N VAL A 43 59.50 19.13 -28.51
CA VAL A 43 59.14 19.36 -29.91
C VAL A 43 57.94 18.49 -30.26
N ILE A 44 56.73 19.04 -30.14
CA ILE A 44 55.52 18.47 -30.75
C ILE A 44 55.32 19.20 -32.08
N GLY A 45 55.82 18.59 -33.16
CA GLY A 45 55.46 19.02 -34.52
C GLY A 45 54.00 18.66 -34.85
N PRO A 46 53.42 19.24 -35.92
CA PRO A 46 52.03 19.03 -36.32
C PRO A 46 51.70 17.60 -36.84
N ARG A 47 52.65 16.67 -36.81
CA ARG A 47 52.42 15.23 -36.95
C ARG A 47 52.79 14.55 -35.64
N LYS A 48 51.77 14.03 -34.94
CA LYS A 48 51.91 13.24 -33.71
C LYS A 48 52.57 11.89 -34.02
N GLU A 49 53.90 11.84 -34.00
CA GLU A 49 54.67 10.60 -33.82
C GLU A 49 55.85 10.89 -32.89
N GLY A 50 55.84 10.23 -31.71
CA GLY A 50 56.91 10.34 -30.72
C GLY A 50 58.11 9.49 -31.14
N LEU A 51 59.27 10.12 -31.30
CA LEU A 51 60.54 9.42 -31.46
C LEU A 51 61.28 9.41 -30.12
N LEU A 52 61.62 8.21 -29.65
CA LEU A 52 62.37 7.95 -28.42
C LEU A 52 63.80 8.52 -28.49
N PRO A 53 64.40 8.94 -27.36
CA PRO A 53 65.79 9.40 -27.30
C PRO A 53 66.76 8.25 -27.54
N ARG A 54 67.65 8.38 -28.52
CA ARG A 54 68.76 7.44 -28.76
C ARG A 54 70.08 8.08 -28.36
N HIS A 55 70.78 7.37 -27.48
CA HIS A 55 72.22 7.38 -27.20
C HIS A 55 72.80 8.47 -26.29
N LEU A 56 72.84 8.11 -25.00
CA LEU A 56 73.81 8.55 -24.01
C LEU A 56 75.22 8.02 -24.38
N LEU A 57 76.23 8.88 -24.29
CA LEU A 57 77.63 8.46 -24.13
C LEU A 57 78.01 8.56 -22.62
N PRO A 58 78.99 7.78 -22.14
CA PRO A 58 79.17 7.49 -20.70
C PRO A 58 79.75 8.67 -19.90
N PRO A 59 79.58 8.67 -18.56
CA PRO A 59 80.14 9.67 -17.68
C PRO A 59 81.58 9.29 -17.34
N ASP A 60 82.54 9.88 -18.03
CA ASP A 60 83.94 9.82 -17.59
C ASP A 60 84.55 11.22 -17.64
N ARG A 61 85.17 11.59 -16.50
CA ARG A 61 85.94 12.82 -16.20
C ARG A 61 85.19 13.98 -15.54
N LEU A 62 84.78 13.77 -14.29
CA LEU A 62 84.83 14.83 -13.28
C LEU A 62 85.97 14.52 -12.30
N HIS A 63 87.20 14.90 -12.64
CA HIS A 63 88.26 15.10 -11.67
C HIS A 63 89.38 15.94 -12.29
N LEU A 64 89.80 16.98 -11.55
CA LEU A 64 91.02 17.79 -11.70
C LEU A 64 90.94 18.82 -12.87
N SER A 65 91.27 20.10 -12.71
CA SER A 65 92.18 20.72 -11.75
C SER A 65 91.97 22.23 -11.69
N TYR A 66 92.04 22.79 -10.48
CA TYR A 66 92.63 24.10 -10.23
C TYR A 66 93.99 24.18 -10.94
N ARG A 67 94.17 25.11 -11.88
CA ARG A 67 95.45 25.79 -12.11
C ARG A 67 95.26 27.00 -13.02
N SER A 68 95.69 28.14 -12.50
CA SER A 68 95.63 29.47 -13.10
C SER A 68 96.29 29.53 -14.47
N ALA A 69 95.65 30.28 -15.38
CA ALA A 69 96.34 30.97 -16.46
C ALA A 69 95.76 32.38 -16.59
N ASN A 70 96.59 33.36 -16.24
CA ASN A 70 96.33 34.77 -16.43
C ASN A 70 96.20 35.09 -17.93
N SER A 71 95.07 35.68 -18.33
CA SER A 71 95.04 36.58 -19.48
C SER A 71 94.15 37.77 -19.16
N ARG A 72 94.77 38.94 -19.09
CA ARG A 72 94.09 40.23 -18.91
C ARG A 72 93.59 40.71 -20.26
N ARG A 73 92.29 40.99 -20.38
CA ARG A 73 91.73 42.28 -20.84
C ARG A 73 90.20 42.21 -21.01
N ALA A 74 89.60 43.38 -20.77
CA ALA A 74 88.25 43.83 -21.10
C ALA A 74 87.10 43.40 -20.16
N SER A 75 86.82 44.31 -19.21
CA SER A 75 85.48 44.76 -18.81
C SER A 75 84.32 43.81 -19.10
N GLY A 76 84.01 42.97 -18.11
CA GLY A 76 82.72 42.34 -17.92
C GLY A 76 82.61 42.04 -16.45
N SER A 77 81.66 42.67 -15.76
CA SER A 77 81.38 42.45 -14.34
C SER A 77 81.16 40.96 -14.10
N GLN A 78 82.17 40.25 -13.60
CA GLN A 78 81.95 38.96 -12.95
C GLN A 78 81.23 39.29 -11.65
N VAL A 79 79.92 39.06 -11.64
CA VAL A 79 79.15 38.90 -10.42
C VAL A 79 79.83 37.77 -9.64
N GLN A 80 80.64 38.13 -8.65
CA GLN A 80 80.99 37.22 -7.57
C GLN A 80 79.65 36.84 -6.93
N SER A 81 79.20 35.61 -7.14
CA SER A 81 78.14 35.05 -6.32
C SER A 81 78.65 35.09 -4.88
N MET A 82 78.05 35.95 -4.06
CA MET A 82 78.26 35.95 -2.63
C MET A 82 78.09 34.52 -2.11
N PRO A 83 78.94 34.01 -1.21
CA PRO A 83 78.62 32.75 -0.54
C PRO A 83 77.30 32.96 0.20
N ASP A 84 76.28 32.17 -0.13
CA ASP A 84 75.00 32.21 0.58
C ASP A 84 75.30 31.98 2.07
N ASP A 85 74.83 32.90 2.92
CA ASP A 85 74.92 32.77 4.36
C ASP A 85 74.27 31.42 4.75
N PHE A 86 74.98 30.60 5.54
CA PHE A 86 74.46 29.31 6.00
C PHE A 86 73.21 29.54 6.86
N VAL A 87 72.03 29.33 6.26
CA VAL A 87 70.76 29.35 6.97
C VAL A 87 70.50 27.96 7.55
N PRO A 88 70.34 27.81 8.88
CA PRO A 88 69.98 26.53 9.47
C PRO A 88 68.70 25.97 8.85
N HIS A 89 68.63 24.65 8.69
CA HIS A 89 67.55 23.96 7.98
C HIS A 89 66.15 24.27 8.54
N TYR A 90 66.04 24.49 9.85
CA TYR A 90 64.79 24.86 10.53
C TYR A 90 64.35 26.31 10.28
N VAL A 91 65.21 27.17 9.72
CA VAL A 91 64.91 28.57 9.38
C VAL A 91 64.60 28.70 7.87
N GLY A 92 65.23 27.87 7.03
CA GLY A 92 65.12 27.98 5.57
C GLY A 92 63.92 27.25 4.93
N ASN A 93 63.38 26.20 5.57
CA ASN A 93 62.44 25.27 4.93
C ASN A 93 61.13 25.08 5.71
N ASP A 94 60.23 26.07 5.65
CA ASP A 94 58.84 25.95 6.15
C ASP A 94 57.87 25.28 5.14
N LYS A 95 58.42 24.64 4.10
CA LYS A 95 57.63 24.04 3.03
C LYS A 95 57.29 22.59 3.36
N VAL A 96 56.07 22.19 3.03
CA VAL A 96 55.54 20.84 3.29
C VAL A 96 55.24 20.16 1.96
N LEU A 97 55.68 18.92 1.81
CA LEU A 97 55.32 18.10 0.67
C LEU A 97 54.01 17.36 0.94
N ARG A 98 53.08 17.40 -0.01
CA ARG A 98 51.79 16.72 0.02
C ARG A 98 51.69 15.68 -1.09
N PHE A 99 51.48 14.42 -0.70
CA PHE A 99 51.19 13.30 -1.57
C PHE A 99 49.78 12.78 -1.33
N PHE A 100 49.15 12.29 -2.37
CA PHE A 100 47.87 11.60 -2.31
C PHE A 100 48.11 10.12 -2.53
N ALA A 101 47.49 9.30 -1.70
CA ALA A 101 47.65 7.87 -1.66
C ALA A 101 46.32 7.19 -1.35
N TYR A 102 46.30 5.87 -1.47
CA TYR A 102 45.22 5.06 -0.91
C TYR A 102 45.80 3.78 -0.31
N PHE A 103 45.02 3.13 0.54
CA PHE A 103 45.26 1.76 0.93
C PHE A 103 43.97 0.95 0.78
N LYS A 104 44.12 -0.38 0.66
CA LYS A 104 43.00 -1.31 0.61
C LYS A 104 42.81 -1.92 1.99
N GLU A 105 41.57 -1.92 2.46
CA GLU A 105 41.17 -2.50 3.74
C GLU A 105 40.23 -3.68 3.48
N ASP A 106 40.62 -4.88 3.91
CA ASP A 106 39.81 -6.08 3.74
C ASP A 106 38.63 -6.09 4.73
N CYS A 107 37.43 -6.38 4.23
CA CYS A 107 36.18 -6.37 4.99
C CYS A 107 35.62 -7.80 5.10
N GLN A 108 35.86 -8.46 6.24
CA GLN A 108 35.52 -9.89 6.40
C GLN A 108 34.03 -10.17 6.69
N TYR A 109 33.28 -9.20 7.23
CA TYR A 109 31.92 -9.43 7.77
C TYR A 109 30.82 -8.58 7.11
N SER A 110 31.00 -8.17 5.85
CA SER A 110 29.99 -7.39 5.11
C SER A 110 29.42 -8.19 3.95
N ALA A 111 28.09 -8.31 3.87
CA ALA A 111 27.42 -8.91 2.72
C ALA A 111 27.52 -8.05 1.45
N LYS A 112 27.89 -6.76 1.59
CA LYS A 112 27.86 -5.77 0.51
C LYS A 112 29.23 -5.55 -0.14
N GLU A 113 30.33 -5.81 0.57
CA GLU A 113 31.68 -5.53 0.09
C GLU A 113 32.71 -6.54 0.62
N VAL A 114 33.78 -6.75 -0.14
CA VAL A 114 34.91 -7.64 0.22
C VAL A 114 36.13 -6.84 0.66
N TYR A 115 36.36 -5.68 0.06
CA TYR A 115 37.39 -4.73 0.44
C TYR A 115 36.90 -3.30 0.19
N ARG A 116 37.48 -2.34 0.91
CA ARG A 116 37.26 -0.90 0.75
C ARG A 116 38.55 -0.22 0.30
N VAL A 117 38.43 0.83 -0.50
CA VAL A 117 39.56 1.68 -0.88
C VAL A 117 39.46 2.99 -0.11
N ARG A 118 40.45 3.26 0.75
CA ARG A 118 40.46 4.46 1.60
C ARG A 118 41.49 5.46 1.09
N PRO A 119 41.07 6.67 0.65
CA PRO A 119 42.00 7.71 0.27
C PRO A 119 42.74 8.24 1.50
N VAL A 120 44.01 8.59 1.34
CA VAL A 120 44.89 9.15 2.37
C VAL A 120 45.74 10.25 1.76
N VAL A 121 45.95 11.33 2.50
CA VAL A 121 46.89 12.40 2.17
C VAL A 121 48.09 12.27 3.11
N ILE A 122 49.28 12.18 2.52
CA ILE A 122 50.55 12.08 3.24
C ILE A 122 51.23 13.45 3.17
N TYR A 123 51.51 14.03 4.33
CA TYR A 123 52.30 15.24 4.48
C TYR A 123 53.72 14.88 4.93
N TYR A 124 54.73 15.40 4.25
CA TYR A 124 56.14 15.30 4.62
C TYR A 124 56.66 16.70 4.92
N TYR A 125 57.09 16.94 6.15
CA TYR A 125 57.61 18.21 6.61
C TYR A 125 59.11 18.27 6.33
N LEU A 126 59.53 19.18 5.44
CA LEU A 126 60.93 19.31 5.08
C LEU A 126 61.78 19.81 6.26
N LEU A 127 61.18 20.57 7.18
CA LEU A 127 61.81 21.17 8.36
C LEU A 127 62.57 20.15 9.23
N ASP A 128 61.93 19.02 9.52
CA ASP A 128 62.38 18.05 10.53
C ASP A 128 62.34 16.59 10.02
N ASN A 129 62.05 16.39 8.73
CA ASN A 129 61.86 15.07 8.10
C ASN A 129 60.76 14.21 8.75
N THR A 130 59.76 14.86 9.37
CA THR A 130 58.60 14.16 9.92
C THR A 130 57.50 13.99 8.88
N MET A 131 56.66 12.98 9.07
CA MET A 131 55.53 12.68 8.21
C MET A 131 54.24 12.62 9.01
N GLU A 132 53.13 12.96 8.37
CA GLU A 132 51.78 12.87 8.91
C GLU A 132 50.85 12.26 7.86
N MET A 133 49.89 11.42 8.28
CA MET A 133 48.88 10.85 7.37
C MET A 133 47.48 11.25 7.81
N TYR A 134 46.69 11.74 6.85
CA TYR A 134 45.34 12.24 7.05
C TYR A 134 44.36 11.61 6.06
N GLU A 135 43.25 11.09 6.55
CA GLU A 135 42.15 10.62 5.73
C GLU A 135 41.15 11.77 5.49
N PRO A 136 40.92 12.17 4.22
CA PRO A 136 39.96 13.21 3.90
C PRO A 136 38.55 12.78 4.30
N ALA A 137 37.74 13.75 4.76
CA ALA A 137 36.36 13.50 5.12
C ALA A 137 35.53 13.22 3.86
N VAL A 138 34.82 12.10 3.84
CA VAL A 138 33.92 11.69 2.76
C VAL A 138 32.51 11.63 3.32
N GLU A 139 31.61 12.42 2.73
CA GLU A 139 30.22 12.51 3.18
C GLU A 139 29.56 11.13 3.24
N ASN A 140 28.80 10.92 4.31
CA ASN A 140 28.08 9.69 4.58
C ASN A 140 28.94 8.42 4.65
N SER A 141 30.27 8.50 4.77
CA SER A 141 31.14 7.31 4.82
C SER A 141 30.89 6.40 6.03
N GLY A 142 30.39 6.93 7.15
CA GLY A 142 30.04 6.15 8.34
C GLY A 142 31.23 5.57 9.12
N ILE A 143 32.47 5.92 8.76
CA ILE A 143 33.71 5.48 9.40
C ILE A 143 34.36 6.70 10.06
N PRO A 144 35.01 6.58 11.24
CA PRO A 144 35.79 7.68 11.79
C PRO A 144 36.93 8.06 10.83
N GLN A 145 36.89 9.31 10.35
CA GLN A 145 37.85 9.89 9.41
C GLN A 145 38.66 11.00 10.09
N GLY A 146 39.74 11.44 9.44
CA GLY A 146 40.63 12.48 9.93
C GLY A 146 42.07 12.01 10.09
N LYS A 147 42.76 12.43 11.16
CA LYS A 147 44.18 12.14 11.35
C LYS A 147 44.40 10.65 11.63
N ARG A 148 44.98 9.94 10.66
CA ARG A 148 45.26 8.50 10.73
C ARG A 148 46.55 8.22 11.49
N ILE A 149 47.62 8.95 11.17
CA ILE A 149 48.92 8.82 11.84
C ILE A 149 49.40 10.23 12.21
N LYS A 150 49.74 10.42 13.49
CA LYS A 150 50.25 11.71 14.00
C LYS A 150 51.62 12.05 13.40
N ARG A 151 51.94 13.34 13.34
CA ARG A 151 53.23 13.84 12.86
C ARG A 151 54.40 13.29 13.69
N HIS A 152 55.29 12.53 13.07
CA HIS A 152 56.58 12.09 13.60
C HIS A 152 57.40 11.42 12.48
N CYS A 153 58.62 10.98 12.75
CA CYS A 153 59.43 10.28 11.74
C CYS A 153 58.95 8.84 11.58
N PHE A 154 58.44 8.48 10.40
CA PHE A 154 57.93 7.14 10.15
C PHE A 154 59.08 6.14 9.97
N PRO A 155 59.05 4.99 10.67
CA PRO A 155 60.05 3.95 10.50
C PRO A 155 59.84 3.20 9.18
N LYS A 156 60.91 3.06 8.40
CA LYS A 156 60.98 2.31 7.14
C LYS A 156 61.28 0.84 7.36
N ASN A 157 62.23 0.56 8.26
CA ASN A 157 62.73 -0.78 8.56
C ASN A 157 62.77 -1.01 10.09
N GLU A 158 62.83 -2.28 10.52
CA GLU A 158 63.01 -2.67 11.93
C GLU A 158 64.33 -2.13 12.54
N HIS A 159 65.29 -1.76 11.69
CA HIS A 159 66.57 -1.16 12.08
C HIS A 159 66.48 0.34 12.43
N GLY A 160 65.29 0.94 12.41
CA GLY A 160 65.07 2.32 12.82
C GLY A 160 65.40 3.40 11.77
N GLU A 161 65.65 3.00 10.53
CA GLU A 161 65.77 3.95 9.40
C GLU A 161 64.43 4.63 9.15
N THR A 162 64.44 5.94 8.90
CA THR A 162 63.22 6.72 8.68
C THR A 162 63.01 7.03 7.21
N TYR A 163 61.76 7.13 6.77
CA TYR A 163 61.45 7.57 5.41
C TYR A 163 61.96 8.98 5.14
N LEU A 164 62.68 9.15 4.04
CA LEU A 164 63.08 10.45 3.51
C LEU A 164 62.19 10.84 2.34
N TRP A 165 62.12 12.14 2.05
CA TRP A 165 61.41 12.62 0.85
C TRP A 165 61.92 11.96 -0.44
N LYS A 166 63.19 11.54 -0.48
CA LYS A 166 63.78 10.82 -1.61
C LYS A 166 63.23 9.40 -1.82
N ASP A 167 62.66 8.80 -0.77
CA ASP A 167 62.03 7.48 -0.85
C ASP A 167 60.59 7.54 -1.39
N LEU A 168 60.02 8.74 -1.52
CA LEU A 168 58.64 8.96 -1.95
C LEU A 168 58.61 9.24 -3.46
N ASN A 169 57.91 8.39 -4.21
CA ASN A 169 57.60 8.63 -5.62
C ASN A 169 56.17 8.16 -5.93
N ILE A 170 55.61 8.64 -7.04
CA ILE A 170 54.30 8.20 -7.55
C ILE A 170 54.40 6.72 -7.95
N ASP A 171 53.34 5.93 -7.73
CA ASP A 171 53.26 4.49 -8.00
C ASP A 171 54.16 3.62 -7.09
N VAL A 172 54.71 4.19 -6.02
CA VAL A 172 55.48 3.46 -5.01
C VAL A 172 54.60 3.12 -3.80
N ASP A 173 54.77 1.90 -3.29
CA ASP A 173 54.14 1.44 -2.06
C ASP A 173 55.03 1.76 -0.86
N ILE A 174 54.43 2.41 0.14
CA ILE A 174 55.07 2.74 1.41
C ILE A 174 54.41 1.91 2.49
N GLU A 175 55.21 1.19 3.26
CA GLU A 175 54.72 0.38 4.37
C GLU A 175 54.98 1.11 5.69
N VAL A 176 53.91 1.50 6.37
CA VAL A 176 53.98 2.19 7.66
C VAL A 176 53.05 1.48 8.63
N TYR A 177 53.62 0.97 9.73
CA TYR A 177 52.90 0.21 10.76
C TYR A 177 52.10 -1.00 10.21
N GLY A 178 52.70 -1.73 9.26
CA GLY A 178 52.08 -2.93 8.67
C GLY A 178 50.96 -2.64 7.67
N VAL A 179 50.72 -1.38 7.31
CA VAL A 179 49.77 -0.98 6.26
C VAL A 179 50.53 -0.45 5.06
N LYS A 180 50.20 -0.97 3.88
CA LYS A 180 50.78 -0.54 2.59
C LYS A 180 49.93 0.56 1.97
N TYR A 181 50.55 1.72 1.75
CA TYR A 181 49.95 2.88 1.10
C TYR A 181 50.56 3.07 -0.28
N ARG A 182 49.72 3.09 -1.32
CA ARG A 182 50.13 3.33 -2.70
C ARG A 182 49.98 4.82 -3.00
N ILE A 183 51.09 5.50 -3.33
CA ILE A 183 51.04 6.91 -3.76
C ILE A 183 50.48 6.97 -5.19
N THR A 184 49.43 7.77 -5.39
CA THR A 184 48.76 7.93 -6.68
C THR A 184 49.19 9.18 -7.43
N HIS A 185 49.24 10.32 -6.73
CA HIS A 185 49.65 11.59 -7.29
C HIS A 185 50.19 12.51 -6.20
N CYS A 186 50.79 13.63 -6.62
CA CYS A 186 51.37 14.61 -5.73
C CYS A 186 50.89 16.01 -6.09
N ASP A 187 51.01 16.94 -5.15
CA ASP A 187 50.66 18.34 -5.37
C ASP A 187 51.61 19.03 -6.37
N GLU A 188 51.17 20.11 -7.01
CA GLU A 188 51.99 20.80 -8.01
C GLU A 188 53.29 21.34 -7.41
N PHE A 189 53.24 21.86 -6.18
CA PHE A 189 54.42 22.30 -5.44
C PHE A 189 55.41 21.14 -5.24
N THR A 190 54.92 19.98 -4.80
CA THR A 190 55.78 18.81 -4.59
C THR A 190 56.39 18.29 -5.86
N LYS A 191 55.64 18.34 -6.96
CA LYS A 191 56.12 17.92 -8.26
C LYS A 191 57.35 18.71 -8.67
N ARG A 192 57.24 20.04 -8.61
CA ARG A 192 58.35 20.96 -8.91
C ARG A 192 59.51 20.80 -7.94
N PHE A 193 59.25 20.53 -6.66
CA PHE A 193 60.31 20.30 -5.67
C PHE A 193 61.09 19.01 -5.96
N MET A 194 60.40 17.92 -6.29
CA MET A 194 61.04 16.64 -6.63
C MET A 194 61.87 16.75 -7.91
N GLU A 195 61.35 17.45 -8.92
CA GLU A 195 62.08 17.74 -10.16
C GLU A 195 63.36 18.54 -9.89
N ARG A 196 63.31 19.56 -9.01
CA ARG A 196 64.51 20.30 -8.55
C ARG A 196 65.49 19.40 -7.78
N GLY A 197 64.98 18.46 -7.01
CA GLY A 197 65.76 17.46 -6.27
C GLY A 197 66.40 16.40 -7.16
N GLY A 198 66.17 16.44 -8.48
CA GLY A 198 66.69 15.47 -9.45
C GLY A 198 65.91 14.17 -9.54
N ILE A 199 64.72 14.09 -8.91
CA ILE A 199 63.86 12.91 -8.92
C ILE A 199 62.80 13.10 -10.02
N VAL A 200 62.84 12.23 -11.03
CA VAL A 200 61.82 12.17 -12.07
C VAL A 200 60.61 11.42 -11.51
N LEU A 201 59.48 12.13 -11.38
CA LEU A 201 58.24 11.55 -10.89
C LEU A 201 57.57 10.69 -11.95
N ASN A 202 56.97 9.58 -11.50
CA ASN A 202 56.19 8.69 -12.36
C ASN A 202 54.85 9.34 -12.78
N THR A 203 54.19 8.74 -13.76
CA THR A 203 52.88 9.21 -14.23
C THR A 203 51.82 9.06 -13.13
N PRO A 204 51.01 10.10 -12.86
CA PRO A 204 49.89 10.01 -11.92
C PRO A 204 48.95 8.85 -12.23
N GLN A 205 48.48 8.18 -11.19
CA GLN A 205 47.48 7.11 -11.27
C GLN A 205 46.18 7.53 -10.61
N ASP A 206 45.07 6.99 -11.09
CA ASP A 206 43.78 7.17 -10.45
C ASP A 206 43.60 6.20 -9.28
N ILE A 207 42.84 6.63 -8.27
CA ILE A 207 42.45 5.77 -7.15
C ILE A 207 41.48 4.71 -7.69
N PRO A 208 41.70 3.41 -7.42
CA PRO A 208 40.79 2.37 -7.89
C PRO A 208 39.41 2.52 -7.26
N VAL A 209 38.37 2.47 -8.08
CA VAL A 209 36.97 2.54 -7.63
C VAL A 209 36.63 1.26 -6.86
N ASP A 210 36.14 1.39 -5.63
CA ASP A 210 35.69 0.24 -4.86
C ASP A 210 34.25 -0.17 -5.24
N PRO A 211 33.91 -1.47 -5.16
CA PRO A 211 32.57 -1.95 -5.50
C PRO A 211 31.46 -1.32 -4.66
N TYR A 212 31.78 -0.86 -3.45
CA TYR A 212 30.85 -0.26 -2.52
C TYR A 212 30.43 1.16 -2.93
N THR A 213 31.39 2.04 -3.26
CA THR A 213 31.13 3.42 -3.68
C THR A 213 30.33 3.44 -4.99
N LYS A 214 30.67 2.58 -5.95
CA LYS A 214 29.94 2.47 -7.21
C LYS A 214 28.46 2.06 -7.03
N ARG A 215 28.15 1.23 -6.03
CA ARG A 215 26.75 0.87 -5.69
C ARG A 215 25.99 2.00 -4.99
N ARG A 216 26.67 3.01 -4.47
CA ARG A 216 26.05 4.12 -3.73
C ARG A 216 25.84 5.36 -4.58
N GLU A 217 26.49 5.46 -5.74
CA GLU A 217 26.29 6.55 -6.72
C GLU A 217 24.88 6.58 -7.34
N PHE A 218 23.95 5.69 -6.94
CA PHE A 218 22.56 5.79 -7.38
C PHE A 218 21.95 7.15 -7.00
N HIS A 219 21.54 7.86 -8.05
CA HIS A 219 21.01 9.21 -8.10
C HIS A 219 20.17 9.60 -6.88
N ILE A 220 20.51 10.75 -6.28
CA ILE A 220 19.52 11.57 -5.58
C ILE A 220 18.48 11.94 -6.65
N PRO A 221 17.22 11.52 -6.56
CA PRO A 221 16.22 11.93 -7.52
C PRO A 221 16.04 13.44 -7.37
N SER A 222 16.58 14.21 -8.32
CA SER A 222 16.25 15.62 -8.45
C SER A 222 14.80 15.68 -8.94
N HIS A 223 13.86 15.79 -8.02
CA HIS A 223 12.46 16.03 -8.36
C HIS A 223 12.34 17.47 -8.89
N THR A 224 12.60 17.65 -10.18
CA THR A 224 12.08 18.82 -10.90
C THR A 224 10.58 18.66 -10.94
N THR A 225 9.86 19.48 -10.17
CA THR A 225 8.41 19.55 -10.27
C THR A 225 8.05 19.95 -11.70
N PRO A 226 7.33 19.10 -12.46
CA PRO A 226 6.89 19.50 -13.78
C PRO A 226 5.98 20.72 -13.63
N SER A 227 6.21 21.76 -14.45
CA SER A 227 5.33 22.93 -14.55
C SER A 227 4.00 22.49 -15.16
N CYS A 228 3.13 21.89 -14.34
CA CYS A 228 1.77 21.63 -14.75
C CYS A 228 1.00 22.96 -14.79
N TYR A 229 0.20 23.10 -15.85
CA TYR A 229 -0.85 24.09 -16.06
C TYR A 229 -1.38 24.76 -14.78
N ASP A 230 -1.53 26.10 -14.78
CA ASP A 230 -1.88 26.93 -13.62
C ASP A 230 -3.22 26.54 -12.98
N ARG A 231 -3.15 25.52 -12.11
CA ARG A 231 -4.29 25.00 -11.34
C ARG A 231 -4.91 26.11 -10.49
N ARG A 232 -4.10 27.05 -10.01
CA ARG A 232 -4.56 28.17 -9.19
C ARG A 232 -5.28 29.20 -10.05
N GLY A 233 -4.78 29.50 -11.24
CA GLY A 233 -5.45 30.37 -12.21
C GLY A 233 -6.83 29.84 -12.62
N LYS A 234 -6.92 28.54 -12.94
CA LYS A 234 -8.21 27.89 -13.25
C LYS A 234 -9.17 27.94 -12.05
N PHE A 235 -8.66 27.66 -10.84
CA PHE A 235 -9.46 27.78 -9.62
C PHE A 235 -10.03 29.19 -9.46
N LEU A 236 -9.19 30.23 -9.49
CA LEU A 236 -9.63 31.61 -9.29
C LEU A 236 -10.62 32.12 -10.36
N ALA A 237 -10.47 31.68 -11.61
CA ALA A 237 -11.35 32.11 -12.71
C ALA A 237 -12.71 31.40 -12.72
N MET A 238 -12.74 30.14 -12.26
CA MET A 238 -13.90 29.25 -12.37
C MET A 238 -14.56 28.93 -11.03
N ASP A 239 -14.06 29.47 -9.91
CA ASP A 239 -14.62 29.24 -8.58
C ASP A 239 -16.10 29.65 -8.52
N GLY A 240 -16.91 28.80 -7.89
CA GLY A 240 -18.37 28.97 -7.83
C GLY A 240 -19.15 28.74 -9.14
N LYS A 241 -18.47 28.52 -10.28
CA LYS A 241 -19.13 28.23 -11.56
C LYS A 241 -19.35 26.74 -11.72
N VAL A 242 -20.62 26.34 -11.77
CA VAL A 242 -21.04 24.94 -11.79
C VAL A 242 -22.10 24.74 -12.85
N LEU A 243 -21.98 23.66 -13.63
CA LEU A 243 -22.98 23.27 -14.60
C LEU A 243 -23.92 22.23 -14.01
N PHE A 244 -25.21 22.48 -14.06
CA PHE A 244 -26.25 21.62 -13.51
C PHE A 244 -27.16 21.08 -14.62
N PHE A 245 -27.37 19.76 -14.60
CA PHE A 245 -28.23 19.04 -15.52
C PHE A 245 -29.21 18.16 -14.74
N SER A 246 -30.46 18.10 -15.22
CA SER A 246 -31.41 17.08 -14.81
C SER A 246 -31.31 15.89 -15.75
N ALA A 247 -31.28 14.69 -15.18
CA ALA A 247 -31.13 13.45 -15.91
C ALA A 247 -32.10 12.40 -15.40
N ILE A 248 -32.46 11.45 -16.25
CA ILE A 248 -33.12 10.22 -15.85
C ILE A 248 -32.09 9.10 -15.95
N TRP A 249 -32.03 8.30 -14.89
CA TRP A 249 -31.34 7.03 -14.90
C TRP A 249 -32.36 5.91 -15.13
N GLU A 250 -32.27 5.23 -16.27
CA GLU A 250 -33.09 4.06 -16.59
C GLU A 250 -32.39 2.81 -16.04
N PHE A 251 -32.86 2.26 -14.91
CA PHE A 251 -32.33 1.04 -14.33
C PHE A 251 -33.24 -0.14 -14.67
N ALA A 252 -32.88 -0.88 -15.72
CA ALA A 252 -33.64 -2.01 -16.25
C ALA A 252 -35.12 -1.64 -16.53
N GLU A 253 -35.92 -2.57 -17.06
CA GLU A 253 -37.28 -2.31 -17.57
C GLU A 253 -38.32 -1.86 -16.51
N GLU A 254 -37.90 -1.59 -15.25
CA GLU A 254 -38.81 -1.47 -14.11
C GLU A 254 -38.68 -0.19 -13.26
N ALA A 255 -37.56 0.54 -13.28
CA ALA A 255 -37.41 1.74 -12.45
C ALA A 255 -36.66 2.89 -13.15
N THR A 256 -37.33 4.03 -13.29
CA THR A 256 -36.73 5.30 -13.71
C THR A 256 -36.50 6.18 -12.49
N VAL A 257 -35.24 6.54 -12.26
CA VAL A 257 -34.85 7.40 -11.13
C VAL A 257 -34.45 8.77 -11.67
N ALA A 258 -35.02 9.83 -11.09
CA ALA A 258 -34.66 11.20 -11.44
C ALA A 258 -33.37 11.60 -10.69
N VAL A 259 -32.39 12.07 -11.44
CA VAL A 259 -31.03 12.32 -10.97
C VAL A 259 -30.60 13.72 -11.40
N THR A 260 -29.77 14.36 -10.58
CA THR A 260 -29.10 15.63 -10.89
C THR A 260 -27.63 15.37 -11.13
N ILE A 261 -27.11 15.90 -12.23
CA ILE A 261 -25.68 15.82 -12.58
C ILE A 261 -25.11 17.22 -12.47
N THR A 262 -24.08 17.35 -11.64
CA THR A 262 -23.40 18.62 -11.33
C THR A 262 -21.95 18.53 -11.79
N TYR A 263 -21.56 19.36 -12.77
CA TYR A 263 -20.21 19.44 -13.31
C TYR A 263 -19.51 20.71 -12.80
N TYR A 264 -18.38 20.56 -12.12
CA TYR A 264 -17.61 21.66 -11.55
C TYR A 264 -16.53 22.12 -12.54
N LEU A 265 -16.63 23.36 -13.00
CA LEU A 265 -15.67 23.92 -13.98
C LEU A 265 -14.28 24.17 -13.40
N VAL A 266 -14.17 24.25 -12.07
CA VAL A 266 -12.92 24.45 -11.32
C VAL A 266 -11.91 23.32 -11.57
N ASP A 267 -12.36 22.08 -11.51
CA ASP A 267 -11.51 20.88 -11.50
C ASP A 267 -11.96 19.80 -12.48
N ASP A 268 -12.97 20.09 -13.31
CA ASP A 268 -13.59 19.15 -14.26
C ASP A 268 -14.14 17.89 -13.57
N SER A 269 -14.62 18.06 -12.33
CA SER A 269 -15.22 16.96 -11.56
C SER A 269 -16.73 16.92 -11.72
N VAL A 270 -17.31 15.74 -11.54
CA VAL A 270 -18.75 15.49 -11.65
C VAL A 270 -19.25 14.91 -10.34
N ALA A 271 -20.39 15.41 -9.86
CA ALA A 271 -21.16 14.82 -8.78
C ALA A 271 -22.55 14.46 -9.31
N ILE A 272 -23.08 13.33 -8.86
CA ILE A 272 -24.39 12.83 -9.28
C ILE A 272 -25.22 12.59 -8.03
N SER A 273 -26.39 13.23 -7.93
CA SER A 273 -27.25 13.14 -6.75
C SER A 273 -28.66 12.74 -7.13
N GLU A 274 -29.24 11.79 -6.40
CA GLU A 274 -30.63 11.39 -6.59
C GLU A 274 -31.58 12.49 -6.09
N ILE A 275 -32.63 12.79 -6.86
CA ILE A 275 -33.69 13.69 -6.41
C ILE A 275 -34.63 12.87 -5.52
N PRO A 276 -34.75 13.17 -4.21
CA PRO A 276 -35.69 12.45 -3.36
C PRO A 276 -37.13 12.72 -3.81
N ALA A 277 -37.95 11.68 -3.87
CA ALA A 277 -39.39 11.82 -4.09
C ALA A 277 -40.02 12.63 -2.95
N ALA A 278 -40.95 13.54 -3.29
CA ALA A 278 -41.52 14.56 -2.40
C ALA A 278 -42.07 14.03 -1.07
N ASP A 279 -42.50 12.77 -1.02
CA ASP A 279 -43.08 12.14 0.17
C ASP A 279 -42.05 11.54 1.15
N THR A 280 -40.75 11.59 0.82
CA THR A 280 -39.70 10.96 1.63
C THR A 280 -38.90 12.03 2.39
N ARG A 281 -38.85 11.95 3.73
CA ARG A 281 -37.90 12.72 4.58
C ARG A 281 -36.42 12.31 4.37
N LYS A 282 -36.07 11.70 3.23
CA LYS A 282 -34.70 11.32 2.92
C LYS A 282 -33.97 12.55 2.36
N GLU A 283 -32.85 12.90 2.98
CA GLU A 283 -31.89 13.85 2.44
C GLU A 283 -31.41 13.36 1.06
N ALA A 284 -31.18 14.28 0.12
CA ALA A 284 -30.66 13.95 -1.20
C ALA A 284 -29.33 13.20 -1.05
N CYS A 285 -29.29 11.95 -1.49
CA CYS A 285 -28.09 11.12 -1.41
C CYS A 285 -27.28 11.28 -2.69
N HIS A 286 -25.97 11.42 -2.57
CA HIS A 286 -25.07 11.39 -3.71
C HIS A 286 -25.01 9.95 -4.26
N PHE A 287 -25.51 9.76 -5.48
CA PHE A 287 -25.32 8.53 -6.24
C PHE A 287 -23.83 8.34 -6.58
N PHE A 288 -23.16 9.42 -7.01
CA PHE A 288 -21.71 9.51 -7.07
C PHE A 288 -21.22 10.78 -6.37
N ARG A 289 -20.25 10.61 -5.45
CA ARG A 289 -19.55 11.74 -4.84
C ARG A 289 -18.72 12.46 -5.89
N ARG A 290 -18.48 13.76 -5.66
CA ARG A 290 -17.66 14.62 -6.53
C ARG A 290 -16.31 13.98 -6.85
N GLN A 291 -16.12 13.59 -8.10
CA GLN A 291 -14.87 12.98 -8.57
C GLN A 291 -14.65 13.27 -10.06
N LYS A 292 -13.42 13.08 -10.54
CA LYS A 292 -13.10 13.26 -11.96
C LYS A 292 -13.45 12.00 -12.73
N MET A 293 -14.42 12.09 -13.64
CA MET A 293 -14.97 10.92 -14.34
C MET A 293 -14.15 10.60 -15.60
N ALA A 294 -13.64 9.37 -15.68
CA ALA A 294 -12.95 8.85 -16.86
C ALA A 294 -13.96 8.43 -17.94
N LYS A 295 -13.68 8.80 -19.20
CA LYS A 295 -14.47 8.45 -20.38
C LYS A 295 -13.86 7.26 -21.11
N LYS A 296 -12.53 7.24 -21.26
CA LYS A 296 -11.78 6.12 -21.86
C LYS A 296 -10.55 5.77 -21.02
N PHE A 297 -10.32 4.48 -20.86
CA PHE A 297 -9.15 3.91 -20.21
C PHE A 297 -8.17 3.42 -21.26
N LYS A 298 -6.87 3.56 -21.01
CA LYS A 298 -5.84 3.08 -21.93
C LYS A 298 -5.89 1.55 -22.05
N PRO A 299 -5.91 0.98 -23.27
CA PRO A 299 -5.96 -0.47 -23.44
C PRO A 299 -4.63 -1.10 -23.03
N GLY A 300 -4.64 -1.93 -21.97
CA GLY A 300 -3.51 -2.79 -21.59
C GLY A 300 -2.72 -2.39 -20.35
N GLU A 301 -3.08 -1.32 -19.63
CA GLU A 301 -2.38 -0.87 -18.42
C GLU A 301 -3.27 -0.88 -17.16
N MET A 302 -4.18 -1.86 -17.00
CA MET A 302 -4.71 -2.15 -15.67
C MET A 302 -3.65 -2.95 -14.89
N GLN A 303 -2.60 -2.27 -14.44
CA GLN A 303 -1.56 -2.87 -13.59
C GLN A 303 -2.13 -3.29 -12.22
N PHE A 304 -3.24 -2.68 -11.80
CA PHE A 304 -3.91 -2.98 -10.55
C PHE A 304 -5.15 -3.86 -10.75
N PRO A 305 -5.35 -4.87 -9.89
CA PRO A 305 -6.56 -5.68 -9.92
C PRO A 305 -7.79 -4.79 -9.67
N SER A 306 -8.91 -5.12 -10.32
CA SER A 306 -10.18 -4.37 -10.24
C SER A 306 -10.78 -4.21 -8.83
N CYS A 307 -10.15 -4.81 -7.82
CA CYS A 307 -10.50 -4.67 -6.41
C CYS A 307 -9.93 -3.39 -5.75
N VAL A 308 -8.95 -2.74 -6.38
CA VAL A 308 -8.42 -1.44 -5.92
C VAL A 308 -9.26 -0.33 -6.57
N LEU A 309 -10.04 0.39 -5.76
CA LEU A 309 -11.02 1.39 -6.21
C LEU A 309 -10.40 2.75 -6.60
N GLU A 310 -9.07 2.89 -6.56
CA GLU A 310 -8.37 4.14 -6.86
C GLU A 310 -7.87 4.14 -8.31
N ILE A 311 -8.59 4.83 -9.20
CA ILE A 311 -8.19 5.03 -10.59
C ILE A 311 -7.04 6.04 -10.63
N SER A 312 -5.86 5.62 -11.09
CA SER A 312 -4.72 6.52 -11.22
C SER A 312 -4.86 7.44 -12.46
N LYS A 313 -4.21 8.62 -12.43
CA LYS A 313 -4.23 9.55 -13.57
C LYS A 313 -3.52 9.00 -14.81
N GLU A 314 -2.66 8.01 -14.62
CA GLU A 314 -1.82 7.44 -15.67
C GLU A 314 -2.61 6.41 -16.50
N GLU A 315 -3.61 5.77 -15.90
CA GLU A 315 -4.50 4.77 -16.51
C GLU A 315 -5.61 5.39 -17.38
N VAL A 316 -5.94 6.66 -17.15
CA VAL A 316 -7.01 7.36 -17.87
C VAL A 316 -6.48 8.02 -19.14
N GLU A 317 -7.13 7.75 -20.27
CA GLU A 317 -6.79 8.36 -21.56
C GLU A 317 -7.56 9.69 -21.77
N GLU A 318 -8.87 9.67 -21.52
CA GLU A 318 -9.76 10.81 -21.76
C GLU A 318 -10.71 10.99 -20.57
N TYR A 319 -10.82 12.21 -20.07
CA TYR A 319 -11.80 12.60 -19.05
C TYR A 319 -13.01 13.27 -19.69
N TYR A 320 -14.16 13.21 -19.00
CA TYR A 320 -15.35 13.94 -19.42
C TYR A 320 -15.12 15.45 -19.45
N THR A 321 -15.59 16.09 -20.52
CA THR A 321 -15.57 17.54 -20.71
C THR A 321 -16.99 18.07 -20.84
N PRO A 322 -17.23 19.40 -20.70
CA PRO A 322 -18.56 19.96 -20.86
C PRO A 322 -19.18 19.61 -22.23
N ARG A 323 -18.38 19.50 -23.30
CA ARG A 323 -18.87 19.16 -24.65
C ARG A 323 -19.59 17.82 -24.74
N ASP A 324 -19.29 16.90 -23.83
CA ASP A 324 -19.89 15.56 -23.78
C ASP A 324 -21.31 15.57 -23.18
N PHE A 325 -21.72 16.66 -22.53
CA PHE A 325 -23.04 16.81 -21.89
C PHE A 325 -24.01 17.56 -22.82
N GLN A 326 -24.74 16.79 -23.63
CA GLN A 326 -25.73 17.34 -24.56
C GLN A 326 -27.14 16.86 -24.18
N LEU A 327 -28.10 17.78 -24.13
CA LEU A 327 -29.49 17.45 -23.83
C LEU A 327 -30.04 16.46 -24.86
N GLY A 328 -30.80 15.46 -24.38
CA GLY A 328 -31.37 14.39 -25.20
C GLY A 328 -30.41 13.26 -25.59
N LYS A 329 -29.11 13.36 -25.28
CA LYS A 329 -28.17 12.25 -25.44
C LYS A 329 -28.02 11.46 -24.13
N LYS A 330 -27.77 10.16 -24.27
CA LYS A 330 -27.37 9.29 -23.16
C LYS A 330 -25.87 9.42 -22.91
N VAL A 331 -25.48 9.61 -21.65
CA VAL A 331 -24.08 9.70 -21.21
C VAL A 331 -23.76 8.49 -20.33
N ASN A 332 -22.76 7.69 -20.73
CA ASN A 332 -22.35 6.50 -19.98
C ASN A 332 -21.27 6.84 -18.95
N MET A 333 -21.60 6.82 -17.67
CA MET A 333 -20.63 7.07 -16.60
C MET A 333 -20.47 5.85 -15.71
N LEU A 334 -19.26 5.30 -15.65
CA LEU A 334 -18.92 4.11 -14.86
C LEU A 334 -19.83 2.90 -15.16
N GLY A 335 -20.26 2.77 -16.43
CA GLY A 335 -21.16 1.70 -16.87
C GLY A 335 -22.65 1.99 -16.70
N TYR A 336 -23.04 3.18 -16.22
CA TYR A 336 -24.43 3.60 -16.08
C TYR A 336 -24.81 4.63 -17.15
N ASP A 337 -25.92 4.40 -17.84
CA ASP A 337 -26.43 5.31 -18.87
C ASP A 337 -27.42 6.32 -18.27
N PHE A 338 -27.08 7.60 -18.35
CA PHE A 338 -27.92 8.71 -17.91
C PHE A 338 -28.47 9.47 -19.11
N LEU A 339 -29.79 9.62 -19.22
CA LEU A 339 -30.43 10.44 -20.24
C LEU A 339 -30.56 11.87 -19.72
N LEU A 340 -29.87 12.83 -20.35
CA LEU A 340 -29.95 14.24 -20.00
C LEU A 340 -31.26 14.85 -20.53
N VAL A 341 -32.04 15.48 -19.65
CA VAL A 341 -33.40 15.98 -19.95
C VAL A 341 -33.39 17.50 -20.10
N ASP A 342 -32.96 18.20 -19.04
CA ASP A 342 -32.96 19.65 -18.96
C ASP A 342 -31.70 20.14 -18.23
N CYS A 343 -31.49 21.45 -18.23
CA CYS A 343 -30.35 22.09 -17.59
C CYS A 343 -30.71 23.48 -17.05
N ASP A 344 -29.92 23.93 -16.07
CA ASP A 344 -30.14 25.18 -15.34
C ASP A 344 -29.94 26.43 -16.24
N PRO A 345 -30.61 27.57 -16.00
CA PRO A 345 -30.44 28.76 -16.84
C PRO A 345 -28.98 29.22 -16.97
N TYR A 346 -28.19 29.11 -15.89
CA TYR A 346 -26.76 29.44 -15.93
C TYR A 346 -26.00 28.56 -16.95
N THR A 347 -26.33 27.27 -17.00
CA THR A 347 -25.70 26.38 -17.99
C THR A 347 -26.09 26.72 -19.41
N LYS A 348 -27.35 27.07 -19.65
CA LYS A 348 -27.82 27.48 -20.98
C LYS A 348 -27.05 28.71 -21.48
N GLU A 349 -26.76 29.67 -20.61
CA GLU A 349 -25.93 30.84 -20.93
C GLU A 349 -24.47 30.46 -21.19
N TYR A 350 -23.88 29.64 -20.32
CA TYR A 350 -22.49 29.18 -20.47
C TYR A 350 -22.24 28.45 -21.80
N TYR A 351 -23.17 27.58 -22.22
CA TYR A 351 -23.03 26.87 -23.51
C TYR A 351 -23.23 27.78 -24.69
N LYS A 352 -24.15 28.75 -24.63
CA LYS A 352 -24.31 29.76 -25.70
C LYS A 352 -23.04 30.59 -25.90
N GLU A 353 -22.36 30.96 -24.81
CA GLU A 353 -21.14 31.76 -24.86
C GLU A 353 -19.91 30.94 -25.28
N THR A 354 -19.75 29.72 -24.73
CA THR A 354 -18.53 28.92 -24.89
C THR A 354 -18.60 27.97 -26.10
N TYR A 355 -19.78 27.44 -26.40
CA TYR A 355 -20.01 26.42 -27.44
C TYR A 355 -21.29 26.74 -28.23
N PRO A 356 -21.29 27.79 -29.07
CA PRO A 356 -22.47 28.23 -29.82
C PRO A 356 -23.00 27.16 -30.79
N ASP A 357 -22.18 26.19 -31.16
CA ASP A 357 -22.56 25.07 -32.03
C ASP A 357 -23.46 24.01 -31.36
N LEU A 358 -23.62 24.08 -30.02
CA LEU A 358 -24.40 23.12 -29.24
C LEU A 358 -25.73 23.72 -28.78
N GLU A 359 -26.82 23.37 -29.45
CA GLU A 359 -28.16 23.77 -29.05
C GLU A 359 -28.69 22.90 -27.89
N MET A 360 -29.03 23.55 -26.78
CA MET A 360 -29.63 22.91 -25.60
C MET A 360 -31.16 22.91 -25.71
N ILE A 361 -31.71 21.92 -26.42
CA ILE A 361 -33.15 21.71 -26.52
C ILE A 361 -33.59 20.74 -25.42
N PRO A 362 -34.48 21.16 -24.49
CA PRO A 362 -34.99 20.27 -23.44
C PRO A 362 -35.85 19.15 -24.05
N VAL A 363 -35.69 17.92 -23.55
CA VAL A 363 -36.46 16.76 -24.01
C VAL A 363 -37.67 16.55 -23.11
N GLU A 364 -38.84 16.32 -23.71
CA GLU A 364 -40.06 15.99 -22.96
C GLU A 364 -39.94 14.60 -22.32
N LEU A 365 -40.16 14.54 -21.01
CA LEU A 365 -40.08 13.31 -20.22
C LEU A 365 -41.14 12.29 -20.68
N PRO A 366 -40.79 11.02 -20.94
CA PRO A 366 -41.79 9.96 -20.88
C PRO A 366 -42.32 9.87 -19.44
N LYS A 367 -43.65 9.93 -19.27
CA LYS A 367 -44.32 9.92 -17.97
C LYS A 367 -43.80 8.76 -17.11
N VAL A 368 -43.18 9.09 -15.97
CA VAL A 368 -42.74 8.11 -14.96
C VAL A 368 -43.98 7.40 -14.42
N VAL A 369 -44.16 6.15 -14.84
CA VAL A 369 -45.18 5.27 -14.26
C VAL A 369 -44.57 4.70 -12.99
N GLU A 370 -44.90 5.28 -11.83
CA GLU A 370 -44.58 4.66 -10.55
C GLU A 370 -45.33 3.32 -10.46
N LYS A 371 -44.64 2.21 -10.79
CA LYS A 371 -45.18 0.89 -10.50
C LYS A 371 -45.15 0.72 -8.98
N LYS A 372 -46.35 0.63 -8.38
CA LYS A 372 -46.58 0.30 -6.97
C LYS A 372 -45.64 -0.83 -6.57
N ARG A 373 -44.83 -0.62 -5.52
CA ARG A 373 -44.02 -1.70 -4.93
C ARG A 373 -44.95 -2.87 -4.66
N TYR A 374 -44.59 -4.06 -5.14
CA TYR A 374 -45.31 -5.27 -4.78
C TYR A 374 -45.16 -5.46 -3.27
N ASP A 375 -46.18 -5.08 -2.51
CA ASP A 375 -46.39 -5.50 -1.13
C ASP A 375 -46.79 -6.99 -1.12
N GLY A 376 -45.94 -7.84 -1.72
CA GLY A 376 -46.07 -9.28 -1.61
C GLY A 376 -45.87 -9.63 -0.15
N LYS A 377 -46.99 -9.92 0.55
CA LYS A 377 -46.94 -10.49 1.89
C LYS A 377 -46.04 -11.71 1.82
N LYS A 378 -44.91 -11.69 2.53
CA LYS A 378 -44.00 -12.84 2.59
C LYS A 378 -44.75 -13.99 3.24
N GLU A 379 -44.93 -15.08 2.52
CA GLU A 379 -45.53 -16.30 3.05
C GLU A 379 -44.52 -16.98 3.99
N ILE A 380 -45.02 -17.48 5.12
CA ILE A 380 -44.20 -18.22 6.09
C ILE A 380 -43.96 -19.62 5.49
N PRO A 381 -42.71 -20.11 5.44
CA PRO A 381 -42.43 -21.43 4.89
C PRO A 381 -43.07 -22.54 5.74
N PRO A 382 -43.33 -23.72 5.15
CA PRO A 382 -43.89 -24.86 5.86
C PRO A 382 -42.96 -25.33 6.98
N TYR A 383 -43.54 -25.86 8.06
CA TYR A 383 -42.80 -26.30 9.24
C TYR A 383 -41.89 -27.51 8.95
N ASN A 384 -40.64 -27.46 9.41
CA ASN A 384 -39.59 -28.42 9.09
C ASN A 384 -39.59 -29.71 9.96
N GLY A 385 -40.49 -29.85 10.94
CA GLY A 385 -40.62 -31.04 11.78
C GLY A 385 -39.70 -31.11 13.01
N PHE A 386 -38.86 -30.10 13.26
CA PHE A 386 -37.96 -30.05 14.44
C PHE A 386 -38.44 -29.04 15.48
N GLY A 387 -38.34 -29.35 16.77
CA GLY A 387 -38.77 -28.45 17.84
C GLY A 387 -40.30 -28.35 17.99
N SER A 388 -40.80 -27.23 18.52
CA SER A 388 -42.24 -26.90 18.46
C SER A 388 -42.50 -25.95 17.28
N PRO A 389 -43.72 -25.96 16.70
CA PRO A 389 -44.04 -25.07 15.58
C PRO A 389 -43.97 -23.60 16.00
N GLU A 390 -44.35 -23.26 17.23
CA GLU A 390 -44.30 -21.89 17.76
C GLU A 390 -42.85 -21.39 17.92
N ASP A 391 -41.94 -22.28 18.34
CA ASP A 391 -40.52 -21.96 18.50
C ASP A 391 -39.83 -21.82 17.14
N SER A 392 -40.14 -22.71 16.20
CA SER A 392 -39.55 -22.70 14.86
C SER A 392 -40.01 -21.53 14.00
N LEU A 393 -41.23 -21.05 14.22
CA LEU A 393 -41.77 -19.86 13.55
C LEU A 393 -40.94 -18.60 13.87
N GLN A 394 -40.33 -18.51 15.06
CA GLN A 394 -39.47 -17.38 15.42
C GLN A 394 -38.21 -17.27 14.56
N ASN A 395 -37.67 -18.40 14.09
CA ASN A 395 -36.54 -18.42 13.15
C ASN A 395 -36.90 -17.81 11.79
N CYS A 396 -38.18 -17.83 11.41
CA CYS A 396 -38.66 -17.25 10.15
C CYS A 396 -39.04 -15.77 10.30
N LEU A 397 -39.43 -15.33 11.51
CA LEU A 397 -39.82 -13.96 11.78
C LEU A 397 -38.64 -13.00 11.96
N SER A 398 -37.58 -13.45 12.65
CA SER A 398 -36.42 -12.61 12.98
C SER A 398 -35.10 -13.35 12.77
N LEU A 399 -34.06 -12.62 12.36
CA LEU A 399 -32.70 -13.15 12.18
C LEU A 399 -32.12 -13.72 13.49
N ILE A 400 -32.40 -13.04 14.61
CA ILE A 400 -32.08 -13.52 15.95
C ILE A 400 -33.39 -14.03 16.54
N PRO A 401 -33.58 -15.34 16.70
CA PRO A 401 -34.82 -15.89 17.21
C PRO A 401 -35.00 -15.50 18.68
N GLN A 402 -36.20 -15.03 19.01
CA GLN A 402 -36.59 -14.74 20.38
C GLN A 402 -37.45 -15.89 20.90
N PRO A 403 -37.35 -16.25 22.20
CA PRO A 403 -38.22 -17.26 22.77
C PRO A 403 -39.68 -16.83 22.67
N HIS A 404 -40.56 -17.75 22.23
CA HIS A 404 -41.98 -17.47 22.15
C HIS A 404 -42.56 -17.12 23.52
N ARG A 405 -43.48 -16.15 23.56
CA ARG A 405 -44.13 -15.72 24.80
C ARG A 405 -45.27 -16.67 25.14
N LYS A 406 -45.26 -17.22 26.35
CA LYS A 406 -46.36 -18.02 26.91
C LYS A 406 -47.39 -17.10 27.56
N ASP A 407 -48.65 -17.55 27.63
CA ASP A 407 -49.72 -16.80 28.29
C ASP A 407 -49.59 -16.85 29.82
N VAL A 408 -48.67 -16.04 30.36
CA VAL A 408 -48.36 -15.98 31.80
C VAL A 408 -49.61 -15.66 32.64
N LYS A 409 -50.50 -14.80 32.12
CA LYS A 409 -51.76 -14.46 32.79
C LYS A 409 -52.63 -15.70 33.02
N LYS A 410 -52.82 -16.53 31.98
CA LYS A 410 -53.58 -17.78 32.06
C LYS A 410 -52.93 -18.76 33.04
N MET A 411 -51.59 -18.86 32.97
CA MET A 411 -50.83 -19.74 33.86
C MET A 411 -51.02 -19.37 35.34
N LEU A 412 -51.08 -18.08 35.67
CA LEU A 412 -51.28 -17.59 37.04
C LEU A 412 -52.75 -17.72 37.51
N GLU A 413 -53.72 -17.38 36.67
CA GLU A 413 -55.16 -17.39 37.03
C GLU A 413 -55.71 -18.81 37.22
N TYR A 414 -55.17 -19.75 36.46
CA TYR A 414 -55.59 -21.15 36.44
C TYR A 414 -54.57 -22.09 37.08
N ASP A 415 -53.60 -21.54 37.81
CA ASP A 415 -52.67 -22.36 38.58
C ASP A 415 -53.43 -23.22 39.58
N ASN A 416 -53.05 -24.49 39.70
CA ASN A 416 -53.71 -25.52 40.52
C ASN A 416 -55.19 -25.83 40.19
N LYS A 417 -55.79 -25.23 39.14
CA LYS A 417 -57.14 -25.61 38.68
C LYS A 417 -57.05 -26.76 37.66
N VAL A 418 -57.56 -27.91 38.05
CA VAL A 418 -57.53 -29.15 37.26
C VAL A 418 -58.94 -29.71 37.13
N LEU A 419 -59.37 -30.00 35.91
CA LEU A 419 -60.66 -30.64 35.63
C LEU A 419 -60.47 -32.16 35.63
N HIS A 420 -61.32 -32.88 36.36
CA HIS A 420 -61.26 -34.33 36.49
C HIS A 420 -62.42 -35.00 35.76
N TYR A 421 -62.08 -35.86 34.80
CA TYR A 421 -63.04 -36.67 34.05
C TYR A 421 -62.76 -38.15 34.29
N SER A 422 -63.82 -38.94 34.39
CA SER A 422 -63.72 -40.40 34.32
C SER A 422 -63.96 -40.83 32.88
N ALA A 423 -63.12 -41.74 32.40
CA ALA A 423 -63.18 -42.26 31.05
C ALA A 423 -62.98 -43.77 31.04
N ARG A 424 -63.48 -44.44 30.01
CA ARG A 424 -63.21 -45.85 29.70
C ARG A 424 -62.56 -45.95 28.34
N LEU A 425 -61.72 -46.97 28.14
CA LEU A 425 -61.08 -47.21 26.86
C LEU A 425 -62.03 -47.98 25.93
N ASP A 426 -62.30 -47.43 24.74
CA ASP A 426 -63.03 -48.11 23.67
C ASP A 426 -62.05 -48.92 22.83
N SER A 427 -61.84 -50.17 23.24
CA SER A 427 -60.90 -51.11 22.64
C SER A 427 -61.65 -52.34 22.11
N PRO A 428 -61.22 -52.93 20.97
CA PRO A 428 -61.75 -54.20 20.49
C PRO A 428 -61.41 -55.36 21.44
N TYR A 429 -60.39 -55.22 22.30
CA TYR A 429 -59.99 -56.22 23.27
C TYR A 429 -60.93 -56.20 24.48
N ILE A 430 -61.49 -57.36 24.82
CA ILE A 430 -62.45 -57.51 25.93
C ILE A 430 -61.81 -57.13 27.27
N VAL A 431 -60.53 -57.46 27.46
CA VAL A 431 -59.76 -57.19 28.69
C VAL A 431 -59.63 -55.68 28.97
N ASP A 432 -59.65 -54.85 27.93
CA ASP A 432 -59.50 -53.40 28.06
C ASP A 432 -60.81 -52.68 28.41
N ARG A 433 -61.96 -53.32 28.23
CA ARG A 433 -63.28 -52.68 28.39
C ARG A 433 -63.62 -52.34 29.84
N ASP A 434 -63.08 -53.11 30.77
CA ASP A 434 -63.31 -52.93 32.22
C ASP A 434 -62.28 -51.99 32.87
N ARG A 435 -61.33 -51.45 32.08
CA ARG A 435 -60.30 -50.53 32.58
C ARG A 435 -60.87 -49.12 32.72
N GLU A 436 -60.80 -48.58 33.93
CA GLU A 436 -61.23 -47.22 34.22
C GLU A 436 -60.04 -46.25 34.24
N PHE A 437 -60.21 -45.13 33.58
CA PHE A 437 -59.22 -44.07 33.49
C PHE A 437 -59.76 -42.78 34.10
N THR A 438 -58.85 -42.00 34.68
CA THR A 438 -59.10 -40.63 35.13
C THR A 438 -58.28 -39.70 34.26
N LEU A 439 -58.97 -38.84 33.51
CA LEU A 439 -58.38 -37.81 32.67
C LEU A 439 -58.34 -36.50 33.44
N PHE A 440 -57.15 -35.92 33.52
CA PHE A 440 -56.87 -34.64 34.17
C PHE A 440 -56.60 -33.60 33.09
N TYR A 441 -57.43 -32.58 33.00
CA TYR A 441 -57.19 -31.42 32.13
C TYR A 441 -56.69 -30.24 32.98
N TYR A 442 -55.46 -29.81 32.72
CA TYR A 442 -54.85 -28.69 33.45
C TYR A 442 -55.10 -27.38 32.72
N LEU A 443 -55.89 -26.50 33.34
CA LEU A 443 -56.32 -25.24 32.72
C LEU A 443 -55.18 -24.23 32.51
N ALA A 444 -54.12 -24.29 33.33
CA ALA A 444 -52.98 -23.39 33.21
C ALA A 444 -52.25 -23.47 31.86
N ASN A 445 -52.10 -24.69 31.32
CA ASN A 445 -51.25 -24.96 30.14
C ASN A 445 -51.99 -25.77 29.04
N ASP A 446 -53.31 -25.99 29.17
CA ASP A 446 -54.13 -26.81 28.25
C ASP A 446 -53.59 -28.23 28.00
N THR A 447 -52.93 -28.80 29.00
CA THR A 447 -52.34 -30.14 28.92
C THR A 447 -53.26 -31.19 29.53
N ILE A 448 -53.21 -32.40 28.99
CA ILE A 448 -53.95 -33.56 29.46
C ILE A 448 -52.99 -34.58 30.07
N ALA A 449 -53.38 -35.18 31.19
CA ALA A 449 -52.75 -36.38 31.74
C ALA A 449 -53.80 -37.44 31.99
N ILE A 450 -53.45 -38.72 31.80
CA ILE A 450 -54.38 -39.84 31.98
C ILE A 450 -53.75 -40.81 32.96
N TYR A 451 -54.50 -41.20 33.97
CA TYR A 451 -54.11 -42.21 34.95
C TYR A 451 -55.15 -43.32 34.96
N GLU A 452 -54.68 -44.55 35.02
CA GLU A 452 -55.51 -45.73 35.18
C GLU A 452 -55.79 -45.98 36.66
N LYS A 453 -57.04 -46.28 37.00
CA LYS A 453 -57.41 -46.67 38.36
C LYS A 453 -57.00 -48.13 38.61
N PRO A 454 -56.41 -48.45 39.78
CA PRO A 454 -56.05 -49.82 40.11
C PRO A 454 -57.29 -50.65 40.40
N ASN A 455 -57.53 -51.66 39.55
CA ASN A 455 -58.57 -52.66 39.79
C ASN A 455 -57.94 -53.92 40.41
N PRO A 456 -58.36 -54.32 41.64
CA PRO A 456 -57.84 -55.53 42.27
C PRO A 456 -58.17 -56.76 41.43
N ASN A 457 -57.26 -57.75 41.43
CA ASN A 457 -57.40 -59.01 40.70
C ASN A 457 -57.47 -58.89 39.16
N SER A 458 -57.17 -57.73 38.56
CA SER A 458 -57.15 -57.53 37.11
C SER A 458 -55.89 -58.07 36.42
N GLY A 459 -54.79 -58.23 37.15
CA GLY A 459 -53.48 -58.61 36.59
C GLY A 459 -52.78 -57.51 35.79
N ILE A 460 -53.35 -56.30 35.70
CA ILE A 460 -52.80 -55.15 34.97
C ILE A 460 -52.22 -54.16 35.97
N ILE A 461 -50.98 -53.72 35.74
CA ILE A 461 -50.33 -52.69 36.56
C ILE A 461 -50.93 -51.34 36.19
N ALA A 462 -51.85 -50.84 37.03
CA ALA A 462 -52.40 -49.51 36.88
C ALA A 462 -51.37 -48.43 37.24
N GLY A 463 -51.50 -47.25 36.63
CA GLY A 463 -50.61 -46.13 36.86
C GLY A 463 -50.81 -45.00 35.87
N LYS A 464 -49.74 -44.28 35.58
CA LYS A 464 -49.75 -43.18 34.62
C LYS A 464 -49.81 -43.73 33.20
N PHE A 465 -50.95 -43.56 32.52
CA PHE A 465 -51.13 -43.96 31.14
C PHE A 465 -50.57 -42.90 30.17
N LEU A 466 -50.85 -41.63 30.44
CA LEU A 466 -50.34 -40.50 29.66
C LEU A 466 -49.74 -39.43 30.59
N LYS A 467 -48.48 -39.06 30.34
CA LYS A 467 -47.84 -37.92 31.00
C LYS A 467 -48.47 -36.62 30.53
N LYS A 468 -48.51 -35.61 31.41
CA LYS A 468 -48.99 -34.24 31.13
C LYS A 468 -48.38 -33.68 29.83
N ILE A 469 -49.16 -33.68 28.75
CA ILE A 469 -48.79 -33.25 27.40
C ILE A 469 -49.99 -32.56 26.75
N GLN A 470 -49.75 -31.62 25.85
CA GLN A 470 -50.81 -31.00 25.05
C GLN A 470 -51.18 -31.93 23.90
N VAL A 471 -52.45 -32.33 23.82
CA VAL A 471 -52.92 -33.34 22.85
C VAL A 471 -53.63 -32.66 21.69
N ARG A 472 -53.24 -33.01 20.48
CA ARG A 472 -53.83 -32.51 19.23
C ARG A 472 -55.06 -33.33 18.84
N LYS A 473 -56.03 -32.68 18.20
CA LYS A 473 -57.23 -33.35 17.65
C LYS A 473 -56.87 -34.22 16.44
N PRO A 474 -57.59 -35.35 16.23
CA PRO A 474 -57.43 -36.18 15.05
C PRO A 474 -57.81 -35.36 13.80
N GLY A 475 -56.88 -35.25 12.84
CA GLY A 475 -57.07 -34.47 11.61
C GLY A 475 -56.40 -33.08 11.62
N SER A 476 -55.77 -32.66 12.71
CA SER A 476 -54.98 -31.43 12.72
C SER A 476 -53.68 -31.56 11.92
N THR A 477 -53.42 -30.60 11.02
CA THR A 477 -52.17 -30.53 10.25
C THR A 477 -51.05 -29.98 11.14
N LEU A 478 -49.80 -30.36 10.87
CA LEU A 478 -48.63 -29.86 11.60
C LEU A 478 -48.51 -28.33 11.61
N GLU A 479 -49.00 -27.66 10.57
CA GLU A 479 -48.94 -26.20 10.39
C GLU A 479 -50.03 -25.45 11.17
N ASN A 480 -51.19 -26.08 11.37
CA ASN A 480 -52.32 -25.51 12.13
C ASN A 480 -52.78 -26.54 13.18
N PRO A 481 -52.03 -26.71 14.28
CA PRO A 481 -52.37 -27.68 15.31
C PRO A 481 -53.60 -27.20 16.11
N GLU A 482 -54.71 -27.92 15.96
CA GLU A 482 -55.86 -27.77 16.85
C GLU A 482 -55.72 -28.70 18.06
N PHE A 483 -55.82 -28.14 19.25
CA PHE A 483 -55.69 -28.87 20.52
C PHE A 483 -57.06 -29.12 21.16
N TYR A 484 -57.15 -30.18 21.96
CA TYR A 484 -58.35 -30.45 22.76
C TYR A 484 -58.57 -29.36 23.80
N SER A 485 -59.82 -28.94 23.93
CA SER A 485 -60.29 -27.93 24.87
C SER A 485 -61.35 -28.51 25.82
N PRO A 486 -61.66 -27.83 26.95
CA PRO A 486 -62.74 -28.26 27.85
C PRO A 486 -64.10 -28.43 27.16
N ALA A 487 -64.34 -27.73 26.05
CA ALA A 487 -65.56 -27.80 25.26
C ALA A 487 -65.77 -29.16 24.57
N ASP A 488 -64.67 -29.88 24.30
CA ASP A 488 -64.70 -31.15 23.57
C ASP A 488 -65.03 -32.36 24.48
N PHE A 489 -65.07 -32.18 25.81
CA PHE A 489 -65.28 -33.25 26.79
C PHE A 489 -66.74 -33.34 27.27
N ALA A 490 -67.67 -33.60 26.36
CA ALA A 490 -69.05 -33.93 26.74
C ALA A 490 -69.15 -35.36 27.31
N ILE A 491 -70.15 -35.63 28.15
CA ILE A 491 -70.37 -36.98 28.65
C ILE A 491 -70.87 -37.86 27.50
N GLY A 492 -70.22 -39.01 27.32
CA GLY A 492 -70.46 -39.92 26.19
C GLY A 492 -69.63 -39.60 24.95
N ALA A 493 -68.93 -38.46 24.92
CA ALA A 493 -68.04 -38.12 23.82
C ALA A 493 -66.84 -39.07 23.77
N THR A 494 -66.38 -39.36 22.54
CA THR A 494 -65.19 -40.17 22.28
C THR A 494 -64.01 -39.27 21.95
N VAL A 495 -62.98 -39.30 22.78
CA VAL A 495 -61.75 -38.52 22.63
C VAL A 495 -60.66 -39.43 22.11
N GLU A 496 -60.02 -39.06 21.01
CA GLU A 496 -58.92 -39.83 20.42
C GLU A 496 -57.58 -39.23 20.83
N ILE A 497 -56.76 -40.02 21.52
CA ILE A 497 -55.49 -39.59 22.07
C ILE A 497 -54.42 -40.61 21.68
N PHE A 498 -53.49 -40.22 20.79
CA PHE A 498 -52.42 -41.07 20.27
C PHE A 498 -52.91 -42.44 19.75
N GLY A 499 -54.06 -42.46 19.04
CA GLY A 499 -54.66 -43.67 18.48
C GLY A 499 -55.52 -44.48 19.45
N HIS A 500 -55.60 -44.08 20.72
CA HIS A 500 -56.51 -44.69 21.71
C HIS A 500 -57.80 -43.87 21.81
N ARG A 501 -58.95 -44.53 21.82
CA ARG A 501 -60.27 -43.90 21.92
C ARG A 501 -60.81 -44.00 23.34
N PHE A 502 -60.99 -42.87 24.00
CA PHE A 502 -61.51 -42.79 25.36
C PHE A 502 -62.92 -42.25 25.35
N VAL A 503 -63.87 -42.97 25.94
CA VAL A 503 -65.25 -42.50 26.11
C VAL A 503 -65.37 -41.87 27.49
N ILE A 504 -65.75 -40.59 27.55
CA ILE A 504 -65.97 -39.89 28.82
C ILE A 504 -67.25 -40.42 29.46
N THR A 505 -67.14 -40.99 30.65
CA THR A 505 -68.28 -41.60 31.36
C THR A 505 -68.85 -40.69 32.44
N ASN A 506 -68.00 -39.92 33.11
CA ASN A 506 -68.40 -39.04 34.20
C ASN A 506 -67.44 -37.85 34.33
N ALA A 507 -67.85 -36.80 35.05
CA ALA A 507 -67.03 -35.64 35.36
C ALA A 507 -67.23 -35.22 36.82
N ALA A 508 -66.18 -34.70 37.46
CA ALA A 508 -66.28 -34.20 38.82
C ALA A 508 -67.09 -32.88 38.90
N ARG A 509 -67.63 -32.57 40.09
CA ARG A 509 -68.40 -31.33 40.34
C ARG A 509 -67.64 -30.06 39.97
N ASN A 510 -66.32 -30.03 40.18
CA ASN A 510 -65.49 -28.88 39.84
C ASN A 510 -65.48 -28.59 38.33
N VAL A 511 -65.71 -29.60 37.49
CA VAL A 511 -65.81 -29.45 36.04
C VAL A 511 -67.07 -28.69 35.66
N LEU A 512 -68.21 -29.09 36.21
CA LEU A 512 -69.48 -28.42 35.93
C LEU A 512 -69.42 -26.95 36.34
N ASN A 513 -68.98 -26.66 37.57
CA ASN A 513 -68.85 -25.28 38.06
C ASN A 513 -67.96 -24.41 37.15
N TYR A 514 -66.87 -24.98 36.65
CA TYR A 514 -65.97 -24.28 35.74
C TYR A 514 -66.60 -24.03 34.37
N LEU A 515 -67.22 -25.05 33.77
CA LEU A 515 -67.85 -24.90 32.46
C LEU A 515 -69.05 -23.95 32.51
N GLU A 516 -69.81 -23.91 33.61
CA GLU A 516 -70.89 -22.93 33.82
C GLU A 516 -70.37 -21.50 33.89
N SER A 517 -69.20 -21.29 34.50
CA SER A 517 -68.53 -19.98 34.54
C SER A 517 -68.11 -19.47 33.15
N ILE A 518 -67.97 -20.37 32.17
CA ILE A 518 -67.51 -20.10 30.80
C ILE A 518 -68.59 -20.46 29.76
N SER A 519 -69.86 -20.50 30.19
CA SER A 519 -71.01 -20.96 29.40
C SER A 519 -71.20 -20.29 28.04
N SER A 520 -70.65 -19.07 27.83
CA SER A 520 -70.71 -18.37 26.55
C SER A 520 -69.83 -18.96 25.44
N SER A 521 -68.76 -19.70 25.79
CA SER A 521 -67.80 -20.23 24.81
C SER A 521 -67.85 -21.76 24.63
N ILE A 522 -68.75 -22.43 25.35
CA ILE A 522 -68.87 -23.89 25.38
C ILE A 522 -70.16 -24.29 24.67
N PRO A 523 -70.17 -25.38 23.87
CA PRO A 523 -71.38 -25.91 23.27
C PRO A 523 -72.43 -26.26 24.35
N PRO A 524 -73.72 -25.90 24.14
CA PRO A 524 -74.76 -26.17 25.12
C PRO A 524 -74.93 -27.67 25.37
N GLU A 525 -74.72 -28.51 24.35
CA GLU A 525 -74.76 -29.97 24.43
C GLU A 525 -73.80 -30.52 25.51
N THR A 526 -72.59 -29.97 25.59
CA THR A 526 -71.58 -30.38 26.58
C THR A 526 -72.06 -30.08 27.99
N LEU A 527 -72.60 -28.88 28.22
CA LEU A 527 -73.11 -28.46 29.53
C LEU A 527 -74.36 -29.25 29.97
N GLU A 528 -75.30 -29.48 29.05
CA GLU A 528 -76.52 -30.25 29.33
C GLU A 528 -76.20 -31.70 29.70
N SER A 529 -75.25 -32.33 28.98
CA SER A 529 -74.82 -33.70 29.26
C SER A 529 -74.27 -33.86 30.69
N LEU A 530 -73.52 -32.87 31.17
CA LEU A 530 -72.95 -32.85 32.52
C LEU A 530 -74.02 -32.61 33.59
N ARG A 531 -74.97 -31.70 33.35
CA ARG A 531 -76.09 -31.44 34.26
C ARG A 531 -76.97 -32.67 34.44
N GLN A 532 -77.29 -33.36 33.35
CA GLN A 532 -78.12 -34.56 33.39
C GLN A 532 -77.48 -35.67 34.24
N LYS A 533 -76.17 -35.92 34.09
CA LYS A 533 -75.49 -36.94 34.90
C LYS A 533 -75.33 -36.56 36.36
N GLN A 534 -75.09 -35.29 36.69
CA GLN A 534 -75.01 -34.89 38.09
C GLN A 534 -76.38 -34.92 38.78
N GLY A 535 -77.47 -34.57 38.08
CA GLY A 535 -78.83 -34.74 38.59
C GLY A 535 -79.23 -36.21 38.80
N GLU A 536 -78.77 -37.13 37.95
CA GLU A 536 -78.94 -38.59 38.14
C GLU A 536 -78.13 -39.14 39.32
N SER A 537 -76.99 -38.53 39.68
CA SER A 537 -76.19 -38.96 40.83
C SER A 537 -76.70 -38.45 42.18
N ASP A 538 -77.43 -37.32 42.20
CA ASP A 538 -78.01 -36.76 43.43
C ASP A 538 -79.37 -37.37 43.79
N SER A 539 -79.93 -38.21 42.91
CA SER A 539 -81.19 -38.95 43.10
C SER A 539 -80.98 -40.42 43.48
N LYS A 540 -79.73 -40.86 43.66
CA LYS A 540 -79.33 -42.14 44.26
C LYS A 540 -78.62 -41.90 45.59
#